data_AF-A0A6A5AHJ5-F1
#
_entry.id   AF-A0A6A5AHJ5-F1
#
_cell.length_a   1.000
_cell.length_b   1.000
_cell.length_c   1.000
_cell.angle_alpha   90.00
_cell.angle_beta   90.00
_cell.angle_gamma   90.00
#
_symmetry.space_group_name_H-M   'P 1'
#
loop_
_entity.id
_entity.type
_entity.pdbx_description
1 polymer ?
#
loop_
_entity_poly.entity_id
_entity_poly.type
_entity_poly.pdbx_seq_one_letter_code
_entity_poly.pdbx_strand_id
1 'polypeptide(L)'
;MSTSPPRRDSMSPSSSHNRDRCMALGECDPRCIVDNMHFQGGVHHTQMLFAVFNGRPLSHCCYDMTFTWFRARHDDEFAVIPHASMDWYQPTAEDIGASLLLQVEIDDAVLGCIEHGPLVADPSVRSRVETLLAAHTAYFT
;
A
#
# COMPACT_ATOMS: atom_id res chain seq x y z
N MET A 1 51.02 4.76 14.16
CA MET A 1 50.20 4.73 12.93
C MET A 1 48.77 4.40 13.37
N SER A 2 47.90 5.41 13.45
CA SER A 2 46.50 5.23 13.88
C SER A 2 45.65 4.84 12.68
N THR A 3 45.07 3.64 12.72
CA THR A 3 44.06 3.19 11.75
C THR A 3 42.69 3.65 12.23
N SER A 4 42.11 4.63 11.55
CA SER A 4 40.70 5.01 11.72
C SER A 4 39.78 3.94 11.10
N PRO A 5 38.58 3.69 11.67
CA PRO A 5 37.59 2.80 11.06
C PRO A 5 36.95 3.44 9.81
N PRO A 6 36.29 2.63 8.96
CA PRO A 6 35.82 3.06 7.63
C PRO A 6 34.75 4.14 7.77
N ARG A 7 34.89 5.22 6.98
CA ARG A 7 33.78 6.14 6.74
C ARG A 7 32.66 5.32 6.11
N ARG A 8 31.47 5.34 6.72
CA ARG A 8 30.24 4.88 6.05
C ARG A 8 30.19 5.61 4.73
N ASP A 9 30.24 4.85 3.64
CA ASP A 9 30.02 5.40 2.31
C ASP A 9 28.69 6.13 2.34
N SER A 10 28.78 7.46 2.18
CA SER A 10 27.65 8.33 1.96
C SER A 10 26.87 7.72 0.80
N MET A 11 25.65 7.22 1.08
CA MET A 11 24.72 6.82 0.03
C MET A 11 24.65 8.00 -0.93
N SER A 12 25.12 7.79 -2.16
CA SER A 12 24.95 8.72 -3.26
C SER A 12 23.48 9.13 -3.27
N PRO A 13 23.13 10.43 -3.36
CA PRO A 13 21.74 10.82 -3.48
C PRO A 13 21.17 10.05 -4.67
N SER A 14 20.19 9.17 -4.42
CA SER A 14 19.62 8.37 -5.49
C SER A 14 19.06 9.35 -6.53
N SER A 15 19.25 9.04 -7.81
CA SER A 15 18.86 9.94 -8.89
C SER A 15 17.35 10.22 -8.93
N SER A 16 16.54 9.45 -8.21
CA SER A 16 15.09 9.61 -8.06
C SER A 16 14.67 10.49 -6.88
N HIS A 17 15.61 10.94 -6.03
CA HIS A 17 15.24 11.74 -4.87
C HIS A 17 14.77 13.14 -5.28
N ASN A 18 13.46 13.34 -5.26
CA ASN A 18 12.78 14.60 -5.49
C ASN A 18 12.83 15.50 -4.23
N ARG A 19 13.80 16.43 -4.24
CA ARG A 19 14.04 17.37 -3.14
C ARG A 19 12.84 18.27 -2.83
N ASP A 20 12.02 18.63 -3.80
CA ASP A 20 10.87 19.53 -3.60
C ASP A 20 9.76 18.88 -2.78
N ARG A 21 9.76 17.54 -2.71
CA ARG A 21 8.81 16.74 -1.92
C ARG A 21 9.41 16.27 -0.59
N CYS A 22 10.73 16.45 -0.39
CA CYS A 22 11.44 15.91 0.77
C CYS A 22 11.04 16.65 2.05
N MET A 23 10.65 15.88 3.08
CA MET A 23 10.27 16.40 4.39
C MET A 23 11.33 16.12 5.47
N ALA A 24 12.47 15.52 5.11
CA ALA A 24 13.52 15.17 6.05
C ALA A 24 14.25 16.43 6.55
N LEU A 25 14.49 16.50 7.85
CA LEU A 25 15.42 17.46 8.44
C LEU A 25 16.82 16.82 8.46
N GLY A 26 17.60 17.03 7.39
CA GLY A 26 18.93 16.43 7.23
C GLY A 26 18.99 15.42 6.08
N GLU A 27 19.73 14.33 6.28
CA GLU A 27 19.81 13.23 5.30
C GLU A 27 18.47 12.49 5.21
N CYS A 28 18.00 12.24 3.99
CA CYS A 28 16.80 11.47 3.73
C CYS A 28 17.18 10.00 3.51
N ASP A 29 16.52 9.09 4.23
CA ASP A 29 16.74 7.65 4.13
C ASP A 29 15.46 6.98 3.60
N PRO A 30 15.48 6.35 2.42
CA PRO A 30 14.32 5.63 1.88
C PRO A 30 13.87 4.48 2.79
N ARG A 31 14.78 3.87 3.57
CA ARG A 31 14.44 2.82 4.53
C ARG A 31 13.50 3.34 5.63
N CYS A 32 13.70 4.57 6.06
CA CYS A 32 12.83 5.23 7.04
C CYS A 32 11.38 5.35 6.54
N ILE A 33 11.17 5.56 5.23
CA ILE A 33 9.82 5.62 4.64
C ILE A 33 9.16 4.25 4.69
N VAL A 34 9.82 3.22 4.14
CA VAL A 34 9.24 1.88 4.03
C VAL A 34 9.05 1.19 5.38
N ASP A 35 9.88 1.49 6.38
CA ASP A 35 9.75 0.90 7.72
C ASP A 35 8.63 1.55 8.55
N ASN A 36 8.15 2.73 8.15
CA ASN A 36 7.15 3.51 8.88
C ASN A 36 5.86 3.77 8.08
N MET A 37 5.76 3.22 6.87
CA MET A 37 4.53 3.27 6.10
C MET A 37 3.45 2.41 6.76
N HIS A 38 2.19 2.81 6.59
CA HIS A 38 1.05 2.06 7.11
C HIS A 38 -0.18 2.36 6.25
N PHE A 39 -1.23 1.57 6.44
CA PHE A 39 -2.51 1.84 5.80
C PHE A 39 -3.33 2.84 6.60
N GLN A 40 -4.00 3.72 5.86
CA GLN A 40 -5.06 4.58 6.34
C GLN A 40 -6.32 4.32 5.50
N GLY A 41 -7.46 4.14 6.16
CA GLY A 41 -8.74 3.91 5.48
C GLY A 41 -9.40 2.59 5.87
N GLY A 42 -9.95 1.91 4.88
CA GLY A 42 -11.12 1.05 5.00
C GLY A 42 -10.98 -0.31 5.69
N VAL A 43 -11.86 -0.59 6.67
CA VAL A 43 -12.07 -1.95 7.23
C VAL A 43 -12.97 -2.79 6.32
N HIS A 44 -13.87 -2.12 5.58
CA HIS A 44 -14.85 -2.75 4.72
C HIS A 44 -14.41 -2.76 3.25
N HIS A 45 -14.87 -3.76 2.50
CA HIS A 45 -14.58 -3.87 1.06
C HIS A 45 -15.10 -2.70 0.20
N THR A 46 -15.94 -1.81 0.75
CA THR A 46 -16.45 -0.60 0.08
C THR A 46 -15.60 0.64 0.34
N GLN A 47 -14.56 0.53 1.16
CA GLN A 47 -13.75 1.66 1.60
C GLN A 47 -12.34 1.58 1.04
N MET A 48 -11.83 2.69 0.55
CA MET A 48 -10.50 2.77 -0.04
C MET A 48 -9.41 2.64 1.03
N LEU A 49 -8.32 1.98 0.67
CA LEU A 49 -7.08 1.89 1.45
C LEU A 49 -6.02 2.76 0.81
N PHE A 50 -5.34 3.57 1.62
CA PHE A 50 -4.20 4.37 1.21
C PHE A 50 -2.97 3.93 1.99
N ALA A 51 -1.88 3.62 1.30
CA ALA A 51 -0.57 3.49 1.91
C ALA A 51 0.02 4.88 2.12
N VAL A 52 0.38 5.19 3.36
CA VAL A 52 0.81 6.52 3.76
C VAL A 52 2.09 6.49 4.57
N PHE A 53 2.86 7.56 4.46
CA PHE A 53 3.97 7.89 5.35
C PHE A 53 3.80 9.34 5.82
N ASN A 54 3.88 9.57 7.14
CA ASN A 54 3.61 10.88 7.76
C ASN A 54 2.27 11.52 7.30
N GLY A 55 1.23 10.70 7.16
CA GLY A 55 -0.11 11.14 6.77
C GLY A 55 -0.25 11.58 5.30
N ARG A 56 0.74 11.27 4.44
CA ARG A 56 0.69 11.55 3.01
C ARG A 56 0.73 10.25 2.20
N PRO A 57 0.03 10.16 1.06
CA PRO A 57 0.16 9.03 0.14
C PRO A 57 1.62 8.81 -0.28
N LEU A 58 2.04 7.55 -0.41
CA LEU A 58 3.42 7.21 -0.75
C LEU A 58 3.86 7.78 -2.11
N SER A 59 2.96 7.88 -3.08
CA SER A 59 3.21 8.51 -4.38
C SER A 59 3.61 10.00 -4.29
N HIS A 60 3.32 10.65 -3.16
CA HIS A 60 3.68 12.04 -2.89
C HIS A 60 4.97 12.19 -2.09
N CYS A 61 5.64 11.07 -1.76
CA CYS A 61 6.95 11.11 -1.12
C CYS A 61 8.04 11.55 -2.10
N CYS A 62 9.26 11.71 -1.56
CA CYS A 62 10.41 12.23 -2.28
C CYS A 62 11.17 11.19 -3.10
N TYR A 63 10.73 9.95 -3.16
CA TYR A 63 11.31 8.93 -4.04
C TYR A 63 10.24 8.40 -4.97
N ASP A 64 10.66 8.01 -6.17
CA ASP A 64 9.81 7.23 -7.07
C ASP A 64 9.66 5.82 -6.49
N MET A 65 8.44 5.28 -6.56
CA MET A 65 8.10 4.01 -5.95
C MET A 65 7.27 3.16 -6.89
N THR A 66 7.52 1.85 -6.86
CA THR A 66 6.69 0.85 -7.52
C THR A 66 5.84 0.13 -6.48
N PHE A 67 4.57 -0.06 -6.80
CA PHE A 67 3.57 -0.67 -5.92
C PHE A 67 3.07 -1.98 -6.52
N THR A 68 3.14 -3.06 -5.75
CA THR A 68 2.54 -4.35 -6.13
C THR A 68 1.61 -4.82 -5.03
N TRP A 69 0.34 -5.02 -5.39
CA TRP A 69 -0.67 -5.52 -4.46
C TRP A 69 -0.84 -7.03 -4.58
N PHE A 70 -1.04 -7.66 -3.45
CA PHE A 70 -1.32 -9.09 -3.34
C PHE A 70 -2.54 -9.33 -2.45
N ARG A 71 -3.16 -10.48 -2.68
CA ARG A 71 -4.31 -10.98 -1.93
C ARG A 71 -4.06 -12.42 -1.53
N ALA A 72 -4.33 -12.73 -0.26
CA ALA A 72 -4.37 -14.09 0.26
C ALA A 72 -5.73 -14.35 0.90
N ARG A 73 -6.40 -15.43 0.52
CA ARG A 73 -7.57 -15.95 1.26
C ARG A 73 -7.07 -16.79 2.43
N HIS A 74 -7.97 -17.13 3.36
CA HIS A 74 -7.62 -17.89 4.56
C HIS A 74 -6.83 -19.17 4.19
N ASP A 75 -5.61 -19.29 4.71
CA ASP A 75 -4.63 -20.36 4.44
C ASP A 75 -4.09 -20.48 2.99
N ASP A 76 -4.34 -19.50 2.13
CA ASP A 76 -3.77 -19.42 0.78
C ASP A 76 -2.48 -18.59 0.73
N GLU A 77 -1.65 -18.83 -0.28
CA GLU A 77 -0.50 -17.98 -0.62
C GLU A 77 -0.95 -16.62 -1.19
N PHE A 78 -0.13 -15.58 -0.98
CA PHE A 78 -0.35 -14.27 -1.57
C PHE A 78 -0.21 -14.32 -3.09
N ALA A 79 -1.30 -14.02 -3.80
CA ALA A 79 -1.33 -13.88 -5.25
C ALA A 79 -1.42 -12.41 -5.66
N VAL A 80 -0.72 -12.03 -6.73
CA VAL A 80 -0.76 -10.67 -7.28
C VAL A 80 -2.19 -10.30 -7.68
N ILE A 81 -2.63 -9.09 -7.32
CA ILE A 81 -3.86 -8.48 -7.80
C ILE A 81 -3.56 -7.78 -9.12
N PRO A 82 -4.10 -8.24 -10.26
CA PRO A 82 -3.81 -7.63 -11.56
C PRO A 82 -4.23 -6.17 -11.60
N HIS A 83 -3.41 -5.33 -12.24
CA HIS A 83 -3.67 -3.90 -12.48
C HIS A 83 -3.72 -3.01 -11.22
N ALA A 84 -3.51 -3.56 -10.02
CA ALA A 84 -3.38 -2.78 -8.80
C ALA A 84 -1.92 -2.34 -8.62
N SER A 85 -1.61 -1.13 -9.10
CA SER A 85 -0.24 -0.57 -9.14
C SER A 85 -0.12 0.83 -8.52
N MET A 86 -1.12 1.23 -7.74
CA MET A 86 -1.16 2.54 -7.07
C MET A 86 -0.82 2.38 -5.59
N ASP A 87 -0.51 3.48 -4.91
CA ASP A 87 -0.38 3.54 -3.44
C ASP A 87 -1.73 3.46 -2.70
N TRP A 88 -2.82 3.27 -3.45
CA TRP A 88 -4.14 3.01 -2.93
C TRP A 88 -4.77 1.81 -3.62
N TYR A 89 -5.70 1.18 -2.92
CA TYR A 89 -6.51 0.09 -3.46
C TYR A 89 -7.94 0.23 -2.96
N GLN A 90 -8.90 0.10 -3.88
CA GLN A 90 -10.30 -0.03 -3.55
C GLN A 90 -10.63 -1.52 -3.57
N PRO A 91 -10.84 -2.15 -2.40
CA PRO A 91 -11.23 -3.54 -2.40
C PRO A 91 -12.57 -3.76 -3.09
N THR A 92 -12.81 -5.03 -3.38
CA THR A 92 -13.95 -5.54 -4.10
C THR A 92 -14.64 -6.65 -3.30
N ALA A 93 -15.78 -7.13 -3.78
CA ALA A 93 -16.47 -8.25 -3.15
C ALA A 93 -15.61 -9.53 -3.11
N GLU A 94 -14.64 -9.70 -4.01
CA GLU A 94 -13.76 -10.86 -4.02
C GLU A 94 -12.75 -10.88 -2.86
N ASP A 95 -12.49 -9.71 -2.29
CA ASP A 95 -11.49 -9.51 -1.24
C ASP A 95 -12.08 -9.68 0.16
N ILE A 96 -13.40 -9.86 0.27
CA ILE A 96 -14.06 -10.13 1.55
C ILE A 96 -13.47 -11.41 2.15
N GLY A 97 -12.96 -11.30 3.38
CA GLY A 97 -12.31 -12.36 4.13
C GLY A 97 -10.84 -12.58 3.76
N ALA A 98 -10.31 -11.86 2.77
CA ALA A 98 -8.91 -11.93 2.37
C ALA A 98 -8.05 -10.92 3.15
N SER A 99 -6.78 -11.25 3.30
CA SER A 99 -5.73 -10.30 3.69
C SER A 99 -5.11 -9.71 2.42
N LEU A 100 -4.81 -8.42 2.48
CA LEU A 100 -4.11 -7.69 1.44
C LEU A 100 -2.67 -7.41 1.89
N LEU A 101 -1.75 -7.47 0.95
CA LEU A 101 -0.35 -7.12 1.14
C LEU A 101 0.03 -6.11 0.06
N LEU A 102 0.67 -5.02 0.48
CA LEU A 102 1.31 -4.08 -0.43
C LEU A 102 2.82 -4.23 -0.30
N GLN A 103 3.47 -4.52 -1.41
CA GLN A 103 4.91 -4.43 -1.59
C GLN A 103 5.26 -3.08 -2.23
N VAL A 104 6.22 -2.38 -1.64
CA VAL A 104 6.74 -1.10 -2.10
C VAL A 104 8.22 -1.24 -2.40
N GLU A 105 8.61 -0.83 -3.61
CA GLU A 105 10.00 -0.81 -4.05
C GLU A 105 10.43 0.62 -4.36
N ILE A 106 11.59 1.02 -3.83
CA ILE A 106 12.25 2.30 -4.14
C ILE A 106 13.57 1.98 -4.87
N ASP A 107 13.71 2.54 -6.07
CA ASP A 107 14.90 2.41 -6.94
C ASP A 107 15.39 0.96 -7.15
N ASP A 108 14.47 -0.01 -7.19
CA ASP A 108 14.74 -1.45 -7.30
C ASP A 108 15.69 -2.01 -6.22
N ALA A 109 15.88 -1.29 -5.11
CA ALA A 109 16.89 -1.59 -4.10
C ALA A 109 16.33 -1.67 -2.66
N VAL A 110 15.32 -0.85 -2.35
CA VAL A 110 14.71 -0.82 -1.02
C VAL A 110 13.29 -1.38 -1.10
N LEU A 111 13.09 -2.50 -0.41
CA LEU A 111 11.82 -3.23 -0.35
C LEU A 111 11.17 -3.04 1.02
N GLY A 112 9.88 -2.73 1.02
CA GLY A 112 9.02 -2.74 2.20
C GLY A 112 7.69 -3.42 1.93
N CYS A 113 7.10 -3.98 2.97
CA CYS A 113 5.83 -4.69 2.89
C CYS A 113 4.93 -4.26 4.05
N ILE A 114 3.65 -4.03 3.77
CA ILE A 114 2.62 -3.82 4.80
C ILE A 114 1.37 -4.64 4.48
N GLU A 115 0.76 -5.21 5.52
CA GLU A 115 -0.44 -6.04 5.41
C GLU A 115 -1.67 -5.36 6.01
N HIS A 116 -2.85 -5.68 5.47
CA HIS A 116 -4.14 -5.23 5.97
C HIS A 116 -5.20 -6.31 5.83
N GLY A 117 -6.01 -6.49 6.88
CA GLY A 117 -7.15 -7.39 6.86
C GLY A 117 -7.21 -8.33 8.07
N PRO A 118 -8.10 -9.33 8.02
CA PRO A 118 -8.96 -9.67 6.88
C PRO A 118 -10.03 -8.61 6.60
N LEU A 119 -10.35 -8.38 5.33
CA LEU A 119 -11.40 -7.43 4.95
C LEU A 119 -12.80 -7.92 5.27
N VAL A 120 -13.68 -6.98 5.65
CA VAL A 120 -15.03 -7.31 6.10
C VAL A 120 -16.07 -6.88 5.07
N ALA A 121 -17.14 -7.69 4.95
CA ALA A 121 -18.33 -7.30 4.20
C ALA A 121 -18.91 -5.99 4.78
N ASP A 122 -19.33 -5.08 3.91
CA ASP A 122 -20.14 -3.93 4.28
C ASP A 122 -21.61 -4.41 4.42
N PRO A 123 -22.21 -4.34 5.62
CA PRO A 123 -23.58 -4.79 5.82
C PRO A 123 -24.61 -4.01 4.99
N SER A 124 -24.33 -2.74 4.68
CA SER A 124 -25.23 -1.88 3.92
C SER A 124 -25.39 -2.35 2.47
N VAL A 125 -24.33 -2.90 1.88
CA VAL A 125 -24.35 -3.46 0.53
C VAL A 125 -25.26 -4.68 0.48
N ARG A 126 -25.17 -5.58 1.46
CA ARG A 126 -26.01 -6.78 1.54
C ARG A 126 -27.49 -6.41 1.57
N SER A 127 -27.89 -5.52 2.47
CA SER A 127 -29.29 -5.08 2.60
C SER A 127 -29.83 -4.45 1.31
N ARG A 128 -28.99 -3.66 0.62
CA ARG A 128 -29.37 -3.03 -0.65
C ARG A 128 -29.52 -4.04 -1.78
N VAL A 129 -28.63 -5.03 -1.87
CA VAL A 129 -28.73 -6.13 -2.85
C VAL A 129 -30.00 -6.95 -2.62
N GLU A 130 -30.30 -7.32 -1.38
CA GLU A 130 -31.52 -8.07 -1.02
C GLU A 130 -32.79 -7.30 -1.42
N THR A 131 -32.80 -5.98 -1.19
CA THR A 131 -33.92 -5.12 -1.58
C THR A 131 -34.11 -5.09 -3.09
N LEU A 132 -33.02 -4.95 -3.85
CA LEU A 132 -33.06 -4.92 -5.32
C LEU A 132 -33.51 -6.25 -5.93
N LEU A 133 -33.10 -7.37 -5.34
CA LEU A 133 -33.53 -8.70 -5.74
C LEU A 133 -35.02 -8.90 -5.46
N ALA A 134 -35.50 -8.51 -4.27
CA ALA A 134 -36.92 -8.61 -3.90
C ALA A 134 -37.83 -7.75 -4.79
N ALA A 135 -37.34 -6.59 -5.24
CA ALA A 135 -38.07 -5.70 -6.13
C ALA A 135 -38.02 -6.15 -7.61
N HIS A 136 -37.18 -7.13 -7.97
CA HIS A 136 -36.89 -7.50 -9.37
C HIS A 136 -36.44 -6.31 -10.24
N THR A 137 -35.80 -5.31 -9.64
CA THR A 137 -35.41 -4.07 -10.33
C THR A 137 -33.94 -3.99 -10.70
N ALA A 138 -33.13 -4.97 -10.32
CA ALA A 138 -31.72 -5.02 -10.73
C ALA A 138 -31.54 -5.81 -12.02
N TYR A 139 -30.92 -5.16 -13.01
CA TYR A 139 -30.39 -5.79 -14.21
C TYR A 139 -28.87 -5.67 -14.14
N PHE A 140 -28.19 -6.81 -13.98
CA PHE A 140 -26.73 -6.88 -14.04
C PHE A 140 -26.38 -7.30 -15.47
N THR A 141 -25.63 -6.46 -16.18
CA THR A 141 -25.13 -6.72 -17.54
C THR A 141 -23.79 -7.41 -17.51
#